data_AF-A0A820GZ74-F1
#
_entry.id   AF-A0A820GZ74-F1
#
_cell.length_a   1.000
_cell.length_b   1.000
_cell.length_c   1.000
_cell.angle_alpha   90.00
_cell.angle_beta   90.00
_cell.angle_gamma   90.00
#
_symmetry.space_group_name_H-M   'P 1'
#
loop_
_entity.id
_entity.type
_entity.pdbx_description
1 polymer ?
#
loop_
_entity_poly.entity_id
_entity_poly.type
_entity_poly.pdbx_seq_one_letter_code
_entity_poly.pdbx_strand_id
1 'polypeptide(L)'
;MYLQQYAEHYGISNHVIFTLKVTQISNQEDEEFCWRVTGINLIEDVERTYICKYLCIATSYCRVPHIPENIMKSMDRFKRKIIHSADYKNPSTFDISKHRKILIIGGGHSSAEISTELTDAGFHVTIAHRGGQYFMRQHDWTKENANFRPVSVGTS
;
A
#
# COMPACT_ATOMS: atom_id res chain seq x y z
N MET A 1 17.58 1.12 -2.67
CA MET A 1 18.94 0.77 -3.16
C MET A 1 18.94 -0.19 -4.38
N TYR A 2 17.94 -0.16 -5.26
CA TYR A 2 18.05 -0.72 -6.64
C TYR A 2 17.45 0.31 -7.59
N LEU A 3 16.22 0.75 -7.29
CA LEU A 3 15.52 1.81 -8.04
C LEU A 3 16.33 3.11 -8.17
N GLN A 4 17.05 3.49 -7.11
CA GLN A 4 17.93 4.67 -7.16
C GLN A 4 19.09 4.48 -8.14
N GLN A 5 19.79 3.34 -8.08
CA GLN A 5 20.89 3.04 -9.00
C GLN A 5 20.38 2.91 -10.44
N TYR A 6 19.20 2.33 -10.64
CA TYR A 6 18.54 2.25 -11.95
C TYR A 6 18.23 3.66 -12.49
N ALA A 7 17.65 4.53 -11.65
CA ALA A 7 17.33 5.91 -12.04
C ALA A 7 18.59 6.72 -12.36
N GLU A 8 19.66 6.54 -11.59
CA GLU A 8 20.97 7.16 -11.84
C GLU A 8 21.62 6.63 -13.13
N HIS A 9 21.63 5.32 -13.33
CA HIS A 9 22.24 4.67 -14.51
C HIS A 9 21.62 5.15 -15.83
N TYR A 10 20.30 5.33 -15.87
CA TYR A 10 19.58 5.82 -17.05
C TYR A 10 19.36 7.34 -17.06
N GLY A 11 19.91 8.08 -16.09
CA GLY A 11 19.78 9.54 -16.01
C GLY A 11 18.36 10.04 -15.70
N ILE A 12 17.43 9.16 -15.29
CA ILE A 12 16.05 9.50 -14.95
C ILE A 12 16.00 10.53 -13.81
N SER A 13 16.92 10.43 -12.85
CA SER A 13 17.01 11.35 -11.72
C SER A 13 17.10 12.83 -12.12
N ASN A 14 17.69 13.13 -13.28
CA ASN A 14 17.82 14.50 -13.79
C ASN A 14 16.48 15.09 -14.28
N HIS A 15 15.46 14.26 -14.45
CA HIS A 15 14.15 14.63 -14.96
C HIS A 15 13.06 14.60 -13.87
N VAL A 16 13.41 14.34 -12.61
CA VAL A 16 12.46 14.24 -11.50
C VAL A 16 12.48 15.50 -10.64
N ILE A 17 11.32 16.09 -10.43
CA ILE A 17 11.12 17.22 -9.52
C ILE A 17 10.47 16.68 -8.23
N PHE A 18 11.28 16.35 -7.23
CA PHE A 18 10.80 15.74 -5.98
C PHE A 18 9.95 16.68 -5.10
N THR A 19 10.14 17.99 -5.24
CA THR A 19 9.54 18.99 -4.35
C THR A 19 8.21 19.52 -4.86
N LEU A 20 7.72 19.06 -6.01
CA LEU A 20 6.49 19.53 -6.61
C LEU A 20 5.32 18.61 -6.24
N LYS A 21 4.35 19.14 -5.50
CA LYS A 21 3.06 18.47 -5.29
C LYS A 21 2.08 18.91 -6.37
N VAL A 22 1.75 18.01 -7.30
CA VAL A 22 0.71 18.26 -8.31
C VAL A 22 -0.65 18.42 -7.63
N THR A 23 -1.34 19.52 -7.92
CA THR A 23 -2.64 19.89 -7.35
C THR A 23 -3.75 19.85 -8.38
N GLN A 24 -3.45 20.18 -9.64
CA GLN A 24 -4.45 20.27 -10.70
C GLN A 24 -3.87 19.84 -12.04
N ILE A 25 -4.71 19.17 -12.83
CA ILE A 25 -4.43 18.77 -14.20
C ILE A 25 -5.64 19.18 -15.05
N SER A 26 -5.42 19.84 -16.17
CA SER A 26 -6.47 20.17 -17.14
C SER A 26 -5.98 19.96 -18.58
N ASN A 27 -6.90 19.58 -19.47
CA ASN A 27 -6.64 19.65 -20.90
C ASN A 27 -6.90 21.08 -21.39
N GLN A 28 -6.08 21.56 -22.32
CA GLN A 28 -6.37 22.77 -23.09
C GLN A 28 -6.81 22.33 -24.49
N GLU A 29 -7.92 22.89 -24.97
CA GLU A 29 -8.49 22.61 -26.29
C GLU A 29 -8.08 23.65 -27.36
N ASP A 30 -7.15 24.55 -27.04
CA ASP A 30 -6.55 25.43 -28.04
C ASP A 30 -5.82 24.60 -29.13
N GLU A 31 -5.54 25.23 -30.29
CA GLU A 31 -5.20 24.62 -31.59
C GLU A 31 -4.24 23.40 -31.61
N GLU A 32 -3.41 23.19 -30.58
CA GLU A 32 -2.74 21.91 -30.30
C GLU A 32 -3.13 21.34 -28.91
N PHE A 33 -3.67 20.11 -28.89
CA PHE A 33 -4.02 19.39 -27.66
C PHE A 33 -2.81 19.28 -26.71
N CYS A 34 -2.92 19.89 -25.53
CA CYS A 34 -1.89 19.81 -24.50
C CYS A 34 -2.49 19.69 -23.09
N TRP A 35 -1.70 19.08 -22.21
CA TRP A 35 -2.00 18.98 -20.79
C TRP A 35 -1.32 20.13 -20.05
N ARG A 36 -2.09 20.80 -19.19
CA ARG A 36 -1.60 21.74 -18.20
C ARG A 36 -1.55 21.05 -16.84
N VAL A 37 -0.37 21.03 -16.23
CA VAL A 37 -0.13 20.43 -14.91
C VAL A 37 0.32 21.52 -13.96
N THR A 38 -0.47 21.79 -12.94
CA THR A 38 -0.19 22.79 -11.91
C THR A 38 0.13 22.08 -10.60
N GLY A 39 1.17 22.57 -9.91
CA GLY A 39 1.56 22.06 -8.61
C GLY A 39 2.25 23.11 -7.75
N ILE A 40 2.36 22.83 -6.46
CA ILE A 40 3.00 23.70 -5.48
C ILE A 40 4.40 23.15 -5.19
N ASN A 41 5.42 24.01 -5.27
CA ASN A 41 6.76 23.69 -4.79
C ASN A 41 6.76 23.73 -3.26
N LEU A 42 6.97 22.58 -2.63
CA LEU A 42 6.90 22.42 -1.18
C LEU A 42 8.02 23.11 -0.39
N ILE A 43 9.09 23.56 -1.06
CA ILE A 43 10.18 24.31 -0.42
C ILE A 43 9.92 25.81 -0.49
N GLU A 44 9.56 26.30 -1.67
CA GLU A 44 9.38 27.73 -1.94
C GLU A 44 7.95 28.22 -1.62
N ASP A 45 7.01 27.29 -1.46
CA ASP A 45 5.56 27.53 -1.37
C ASP A 45 5.00 28.33 -2.55
N VAL A 46 5.56 28.10 -3.74
CA VAL A 46 5.20 28.79 -4.98
C VAL A 46 4.52 27.82 -5.94
N GLU A 47 3.44 28.29 -6.59
CA GLU A 47 2.77 27.55 -7.65
C GLU A 47 3.60 27.57 -8.94
N ARG A 48 3.71 26.39 -9.58
CA ARG A 48 4.35 26.23 -10.89
C ARG A 48 3.42 25.46 -11.82
N THR A 49 3.40 25.88 -13.07
CA THR A 49 2.63 25.24 -14.14
C THR A 49 3.55 24.73 -15.24
N TYR A 50 3.30 23.50 -15.68
CA TYR A 50 4.00 22.83 -16.76
C TYR A 50 3.02 22.46 -17.87
N ILE A 51 3.49 22.47 -19.11
CA ILE A 51 2.71 22.08 -20.28
C ILE A 51 3.38 20.89 -20.95
N CYS A 52 2.62 19.85 -21.28
CA CYS A 52 3.13 18.68 -22.00
C CYS A 52 2.12 18.13 -23.00
N LYS A 53 2.63 17.46 -24.04
CA LYS A 53 1.78 16.76 -25.04
C LYS A 53 1.24 15.44 -24.50
N TYR A 54 2.01 14.76 -23.66
CA TYR A 54 1.67 13.46 -23.10
C TYR A 54 1.76 13.50 -21.57
N LEU A 55 0.78 12.89 -20.91
CA LEU A 55 0.68 12.81 -19.46
C LEU A 55 0.52 11.36 -19.04
N CYS A 56 1.40 10.89 -18.15
CA CYS A 56 1.32 9.57 -17.52
C CYS A 56 1.10 9.75 -16.02
N ILE A 57 0.02 9.15 -15.48
CA ILE A 57 -0.30 9.21 -14.06
C ILE A 57 0.20 7.95 -13.38
N ALA A 58 1.18 8.11 -12.49
CA ALA A 58 1.82 7.02 -11.74
C ALA A 58 1.63 7.13 -10.22
N THR A 59 0.51 7.71 -9.76
CA THR A 59 0.26 7.98 -8.33
C THR A 59 -0.12 6.74 -7.50
N SER A 60 -0.25 5.57 -8.13
CA SER A 60 -0.80 4.34 -7.53
C SER A 60 -2.24 4.50 -6.99
N TYR A 61 -2.91 3.38 -6.72
CA TYR A 61 -4.27 3.34 -6.16
C TYR A 61 -4.28 3.04 -4.65
N CYS A 62 -3.22 2.44 -4.11
CA CYS A 62 -3.18 1.91 -2.74
C CYS A 62 -2.85 2.94 -1.66
N ARG A 63 -2.97 4.25 -1.94
CA ARG A 63 -2.52 5.30 -1.02
C ARG A 63 -3.57 5.64 0.06
N VAL A 64 -4.85 5.56 -0.27
CA VAL A 64 -5.93 5.94 0.65
C VAL A 64 -6.51 4.67 1.28
N PRO A 65 -6.46 4.53 2.61
CA PRO A 65 -7.05 3.37 3.28
C PRO A 65 -8.56 3.36 3.07
N HIS A 66 -9.11 2.20 2.73
CA HIS A 66 -10.54 2.03 2.55
C HIS A 66 -11.13 1.30 3.77
N ILE A 67 -11.85 2.03 4.60
CA ILE A 67 -12.61 1.47 5.74
C ILE A 67 -14.10 1.58 5.41
N PRO A 68 -14.84 0.46 5.31
CA PRO A 68 -16.28 0.48 5.07
C PRO A 68 -17.04 1.29 6.13
N GLU A 69 -18.00 2.13 5.72
CA GLU A 69 -18.75 3.03 6.61
C GLU A 69 -19.47 2.30 7.76
N ASN A 70 -19.98 1.10 7.50
CA ASN A 70 -20.66 0.28 8.50
C ASN A 70 -19.70 -0.19 9.61
N ILE A 71 -18.42 -0.39 9.28
CA ILE A 71 -17.38 -0.67 10.25
C ILE A 71 -17.08 0.60 11.04
N MET A 72 -16.88 1.75 10.37
CA MET A 72 -16.62 3.04 11.03
C MET A 72 -17.68 3.37 12.09
N LYS A 73 -18.98 3.22 11.77
CA LYS A 73 -20.09 3.45 12.72
C LYS A 73 -20.09 2.52 13.94
N SER A 74 -19.40 1.39 13.85
CA SER A 74 -19.31 0.39 14.91
C SER A 74 -17.99 0.49 15.69
N MET A 75 -16.97 1.19 15.16
CA MET A 75 -15.67 1.36 15.79
C MET A 75 -15.79 2.06 17.15
N ASP A 76 -16.65 3.08 17.27
CA ASP A 76 -16.85 3.81 18.54
C ASP A 76 -17.37 2.92 19.67
N ARG A 77 -18.07 1.83 19.33
CA ARG A 77 -18.59 0.86 20.31
C ARG A 77 -17.52 -0.13 20.75
N PHE A 78 -16.47 -0.29 19.95
CA PHE A 78 -15.40 -1.23 20.20
C PHE A 78 -14.28 -0.56 20.98
N LYS A 79 -14.21 -0.84 22.28
CA LYS A 79 -13.28 -0.19 23.22
C LYS A 79 -11.81 -0.63 23.09
N ARG A 80 -11.43 -1.35 22.03
CA ARG A 80 -10.05 -1.81 21.80
C ARG A 80 -9.45 -1.09 20.61
N LYS A 81 -8.13 -1.10 20.53
CA LYS A 81 -7.37 -0.50 19.43
C LYS A 81 -7.76 -1.14 18.08
N ILE A 82 -8.11 -0.30 17.12
CA ILE A 82 -8.34 -0.66 15.72
C ILE A 82 -7.43 0.22 14.86
N ILE A 83 -6.76 -0.39 13.88
CA ILE A 83 -5.92 0.30 12.90
C ILE A 83 -6.16 -0.29 11.51
N HIS A 84 -5.92 0.49 10.46
CA HIS A 84 -5.84 -0.05 9.09
C HIS A 84 -4.43 -0.61 8.83
N SER A 85 -4.27 -1.51 7.87
CA SER A 85 -2.94 -2.06 7.50
C SER A 85 -1.96 -0.97 7.06
N ALA A 86 -2.46 0.14 6.53
CA ALA A 86 -1.68 1.32 6.14
C ALA A 86 -1.01 2.02 7.34
N ASP A 87 -1.57 1.87 8.55
CA ASP A 87 -1.04 2.46 9.79
C ASP A 87 -0.16 1.48 10.58
N TYR A 88 -0.16 0.20 10.19
CA TYR A 88 0.69 -0.81 10.80
C TYR A 88 2.14 -0.61 10.35
N LYS A 89 3.07 -0.64 11.31
CA LYS A 89 4.51 -0.49 11.04
C LYS A 89 5.31 -1.76 11.31
N ASN A 90 5.01 -2.41 12.44
CA ASN A 90 5.66 -3.62 12.95
C ASN A 90 4.90 -4.10 14.22
N PRO A 91 5.25 -5.25 14.84
CA PRO A 91 4.54 -5.80 15.98
C PRO A 91 4.54 -4.92 17.22
N SER A 92 5.55 -4.04 17.38
CA SER A 92 5.60 -3.09 18.52
C SER A 92 4.47 -2.05 18.49
N THR A 93 3.71 -1.98 17.40
CA THR A 93 2.44 -1.26 17.32
C THR A 93 1.44 -1.73 18.39
N PHE A 94 1.57 -2.97 18.87
CA PHE A 94 0.73 -3.56 19.89
C PHE A 94 1.53 -3.96 21.12
N ASP A 95 1.01 -3.64 22.31
CA ASP A 95 1.55 -4.12 23.57
C ASP A 95 1.09 -5.58 23.78
N ILE A 96 2.00 -6.54 23.68
CA ILE A 96 1.72 -7.98 23.80
C ILE A 96 1.00 -8.34 25.11
N SER A 97 1.27 -7.62 26.20
CA SER A 97 0.63 -7.86 27.51
C SER A 97 -0.86 -7.49 27.52
N LYS A 98 -1.27 -6.55 26.66
CA LYS A 98 -2.65 -6.03 26.56
C LYS A 98 -3.39 -6.53 25.31
N HIS A 99 -2.65 -6.90 24.27
CA HIS A 99 -3.15 -7.19 22.92
C HIS A 99 -2.81 -8.61 22.46
N ARG A 100 -2.73 -9.58 23.38
CA ARG A 100 -2.36 -10.98 23.06
C ARG A 100 -3.17 -11.61 21.91
N LYS A 101 -4.42 -11.18 21.69
CA LYS A 101 -5.28 -11.64 20.59
C LYS A 101 -5.52 -10.52 19.59
N ILE A 102 -5.21 -10.79 18.32
CA ILE A 102 -5.39 -9.84 17.21
C ILE A 102 -6.30 -10.48 16.16
N LEU A 103 -7.30 -9.71 15.72
CA LEU A 103 -8.17 -10.05 14.60
C LEU A 103 -7.78 -9.20 13.38
N ILE A 104 -7.40 -9.85 12.29
CA ILE A 104 -7.16 -9.20 11.00
C ILE A 104 -8.40 -9.39 10.13
N ILE A 105 -8.90 -8.30 9.55
CA ILE A 105 -10.05 -8.31 8.66
C ILE A 105 -9.56 -8.11 7.22
N GLY A 106 -9.90 -9.06 6.35
CA GLY A 106 -9.43 -9.15 4.98
C GLY A 106 -8.28 -10.14 4.83
N GLY A 107 -8.13 -10.69 3.61
CA GLY A 107 -7.04 -11.62 3.30
C GLY A 107 -6.31 -11.24 2.00
N GLY A 108 -6.00 -9.95 1.86
CA GLY A 108 -5.04 -9.52 0.85
C GLY A 108 -3.61 -9.88 1.26
N HIS A 109 -2.63 -9.56 0.41
CA HIS A 109 -1.21 -9.83 0.66
C HIS A 109 -0.74 -9.28 2.02
N SER A 110 -1.11 -8.04 2.35
CA SER A 110 -0.76 -7.42 3.63
C SER A 110 -1.31 -8.18 4.83
N SER A 111 -2.44 -8.87 4.71
CA SER A 111 -3.00 -9.69 5.80
C SER A 111 -2.06 -10.86 6.11
N ALA A 112 -1.58 -11.55 5.08
CA ALA A 112 -0.64 -12.65 5.23
C ALA A 112 0.69 -12.18 5.83
N GLU A 113 1.26 -11.09 5.31
CA GLU A 113 2.50 -10.50 5.83
C GLU A 113 2.39 -10.09 7.30
N ILE A 114 1.38 -9.28 7.64
CA ILE A 114 1.16 -8.79 9.00
C ILE A 114 0.86 -9.95 9.95
N SER A 115 0.08 -10.95 9.50
CA SER A 115 -0.23 -12.13 10.32
C SER A 115 1.00 -12.95 10.67
N THR A 116 1.93 -13.09 9.72
CA THR A 116 3.18 -13.83 9.92
C THR A 116 4.05 -13.09 10.93
N GLU A 117 4.27 -11.79 10.72
CA GLU A 117 5.10 -10.96 11.60
C GLU A 117 4.56 -10.89 13.04
N LEU A 118 3.23 -10.78 13.20
CA LEU A 118 2.59 -10.80 14.53
C LEU A 118 2.66 -12.18 15.18
N THR A 119 2.50 -13.26 14.42
CA THR A 119 2.61 -14.62 14.95
C THR A 119 4.03 -14.90 15.42
N ASP A 120 5.04 -14.50 14.66
CA ASP A 120 6.46 -14.60 15.01
C ASP A 120 6.80 -13.79 16.27
N ALA A 121 6.14 -12.65 16.47
CA ALA A 121 6.23 -11.84 17.69
C ALA A 121 5.44 -12.41 18.88
N GLY A 122 4.77 -13.56 18.75
CA GLY A 122 4.09 -14.27 19.83
C GLY A 122 2.61 -13.89 20.04
N PHE A 123 2.00 -13.14 19.12
CA PHE A 123 0.58 -12.82 19.18
C PHE A 123 -0.28 -14.00 18.70
N HIS A 124 -1.47 -14.15 19.27
CA HIS A 124 -2.49 -15.05 18.73
C HIS A 124 -3.29 -14.31 17.65
N VAL A 125 -3.06 -14.66 16.38
CA VAL A 125 -3.68 -13.99 15.24
C VAL A 125 -4.84 -14.83 14.70
N THR A 126 -5.97 -14.17 14.43
CA THR A 126 -7.10 -14.74 13.70
C THR A 126 -7.36 -13.88 12.46
N ILE A 127 -7.56 -14.51 11.31
CA ILE A 127 -7.87 -13.81 10.05
C ILE A 127 -9.33 -14.07 9.69
N ALA A 128 -10.09 -13.00 9.46
CA ALA A 128 -11.46 -13.07 8.95
C ALA A 128 -11.49 -12.48 7.53
N HIS A 129 -11.79 -13.31 6.53
CA HIS A 129 -11.92 -12.89 5.14
C HIS A 129 -13.25 -13.35 4.54
N ARG A 130 -13.65 -12.73 3.42
CA ARG A 130 -14.84 -13.13 2.65
C ARG A 130 -14.38 -13.99 1.46
N GLY A 131 -15.08 -15.10 1.20
CA GLY A 131 -14.79 -16.00 0.08
C GLY A 131 -13.57 -16.90 0.29
N GLY A 132 -13.28 -17.76 -0.70
CA GLY A 132 -12.12 -18.65 -0.68
C GLY A 132 -10.81 -17.90 -0.96
N GLN A 133 -9.73 -18.29 -0.29
CA GLN A 133 -8.39 -17.76 -0.55
C GLN A 133 -7.43 -18.86 -0.96
N TYR A 134 -6.61 -18.57 -1.95
CA TYR A 134 -5.55 -19.46 -2.40
C TYR A 134 -4.22 -18.93 -1.87
N PHE A 135 -3.67 -19.63 -0.87
CA PHE A 135 -2.32 -19.38 -0.41
C PHE A 135 -1.36 -20.13 -1.33
N MET A 136 -0.65 -19.38 -2.16
CA MET A 136 0.45 -19.91 -2.95
C MET A 136 1.75 -19.60 -2.23
N ARG A 137 2.58 -20.62 -2.03
CA ARG A 137 3.94 -20.41 -1.54
C ARG A 137 4.72 -19.66 -2.62
N GLN A 138 5.36 -18.56 -2.25
CA GLN A 138 6.31 -17.91 -3.15
C GLN A 138 7.40 -18.92 -3.51
N HIS A 139 7.69 -19.05 -4.81
CA HIS A 139 8.68 -20.00 -5.29
C HIS A 139 10.06 -19.63 -4.71
N ASP A 140 10.69 -20.58 -4.03
CA ASP A 140 12.06 -20.45 -3.57
C ASP A 140 12.98 -20.76 -4.75
N TRP A 141 13.39 -19.71 -5.47
CA TRP A 141 14.28 -19.82 -6.64
C TRP A 141 15.66 -20.41 -6.30
N THR A 142 15.97 -20.63 -5.02
CA THR A 142 17.21 -21.28 -4.59
C THR A 142 17.07 -22.81 -4.46
N LYS A 143 15.87 -23.37 -4.61
CA LYS A 143 15.62 -24.81 -4.47
C LYS A 143 15.19 -25.42 -5.79
N GLU A 144 16.04 -26.27 -6.34
CA GLU A 144 15.93 -26.84 -7.69
C GLU A 144 14.73 -27.78 -7.93
N ASN A 145 13.95 -28.15 -6.91
CA ASN A 145 12.77 -29.01 -7.08
C ASN A 145 11.76 -28.80 -5.93
N ALA A 146 10.81 -27.87 -6.09
CA ALA A 146 9.69 -27.72 -5.16
C ALA A 146 8.37 -28.16 -5.83
N ASN A 147 7.95 -29.40 -5.57
CA ASN A 147 6.66 -29.93 -6.02
C ASN A 147 5.50 -29.04 -5.48
N PHE A 148 4.73 -28.45 -6.39
CA PHE A 148 3.53 -27.68 -6.05
C PHE A 148 2.45 -28.61 -5.47
N ARG A 149 2.08 -28.40 -4.21
CA ARG A 149 0.84 -28.96 -3.63
C ARG A 149 0.02 -27.82 -3.04
N PRO A 150 -1.16 -27.50 -3.57
CA PRO A 150 -2.05 -26.52 -2.94
C PRO A 150 -2.47 -27.05 -1.56
N VAL A 151 -2.35 -26.20 -0.54
CA VAL A 151 -2.85 -26.50 0.80
C VAL A 151 -4.24 -25.88 0.91
N SER A 152 -5.28 -26.72 0.88
CA SER A 152 -6.64 -26.29 1.20
C SER A 152 -6.78 -26.16 2.72
N VAL A 153 -7.02 -24.96 3.22
CA VAL A 153 -7.39 -24.75 4.62
C VAL A 153 -8.91 -24.86 4.71
N GLY A 154 -9.41 -25.87 5.43
CA GLY A 154 -10.85 -26.07 5.63
C GLY A 154 -11.44 -24.94 6.45
N THR A 155 -12.61 -24.44 6.03
CA THR A 155 -13.43 -23.53 6.81
C THR A 155 -14.17 -24.33 7.90
N SER A 156 -13.95 -23.97 9.17
CA SER A 156 -14.79 -24.39 10.30
C SER A 156 -16.05 -23.53 10.39
#